data_AF-A0AAU9CYD9-F1
#
_entry.id   AF-A0AAU9CYD9-F1
#
_cell.length_a   1.000
_cell.length_b   1.000
_cell.length_c   1.000
_cell.angle_alpha   90.00
_cell.angle_beta   90.00
_cell.angle_gamma   90.00
#
_symmetry.space_group_name_H-M   'P 1'
#
loop_
_entity.id
_entity.type
_entity.pdbx_description
1 polymer ?
#
loop_
_entity_poly.entity_id
_entity_poly.type
_entity_poly.pdbx_seq_one_letter_code
_entity_poly.pdbx_strand_id
1 'polypeptide(L)'
;MMTMDDSLLQRQVAEFLRRWPGLRVFCTQDGWIDNDTLSFEIQQANEREVLVAVRFEEILMEGSGCVAGREPCFGKLRLKLDADGSVRSAEPW
;
A
#
# COMPACT_ATOMS: atom_id res chain seq x y z
N MET A 1 -7.61 27.83 -1.84
CA MET A 1 -7.38 26.57 -1.11
C MET A 1 -7.83 25.46 -2.05
N MET A 2 -6.88 24.71 -2.63
CA MET A 2 -7.22 23.59 -3.53
C MET A 2 -7.63 22.42 -2.64
N THR A 3 -8.93 22.14 -2.57
CA THR A 3 -9.43 20.90 -2.00
C THR A 3 -9.10 19.77 -2.96
N MET A 4 -8.27 18.83 -2.54
CA MET A 4 -8.00 17.63 -3.32
C MET A 4 -9.26 16.78 -3.35
N ASP A 5 -9.65 16.33 -4.54
CA ASP A 5 -10.82 15.48 -4.69
C ASP A 5 -10.55 14.10 -4.07
N ASP A 6 -11.43 13.65 -3.17
CA ASP A 6 -11.26 12.38 -2.43
C ASP A 6 -11.16 11.18 -3.39
N SER A 7 -11.83 11.20 -4.53
CA SER A 7 -11.77 10.12 -5.52
C SER A 7 -10.44 10.09 -6.29
N LEU A 8 -9.88 11.27 -6.58
CA LEU A 8 -8.54 11.39 -7.14
C LEU A 8 -7.48 10.89 -6.14
N LEU A 9 -7.57 11.29 -4.87
CA LEU A 9 -6.65 10.84 -3.83
C LEU A 9 -6.69 9.31 -3.68
N GLN A 10 -7.89 8.73 -3.58
CA GLN A 10 -8.09 7.27 -3.53
C GLN A 10 -7.39 6.57 -4.71
N ARG A 11 -7.56 7.09 -5.92
CA ARG A 11 -6.91 6.54 -7.11
C ARG A 11 -5.39 6.64 -7.07
N GLN A 12 -4.84 7.80 -6.70
CA GLN A 12 -3.40 8.02 -6.62
C GLN A 12 -2.74 7.08 -5.60
N VAL A 13 -3.37 6.91 -4.43
CA VAL A 13 -2.90 5.97 -3.41
C VAL A 13 -2.97 4.53 -3.91
N ALA A 14 -4.09 4.12 -4.53
CA ALA A 14 -4.24 2.77 -5.08
C ALA A 14 -3.18 2.44 -6.15
N GLU A 15 -2.95 3.36 -7.09
CA GLU A 15 -1.95 3.20 -8.16
C GLU A 15 -0.52 3.14 -7.60
N PHE A 16 -0.22 3.95 -6.59
CA PHE A 16 1.08 3.93 -5.91
C PHE A 16 1.31 2.61 -5.19
N LEU A 17 0.38 2.19 -4.32
CA LEU A 17 0.55 0.99 -3.47
C LEU A 17 0.73 -0.29 -4.31
N ARG A 18 -0.01 -0.44 -5.42
CA ARG A 18 0.11 -1.59 -6.34
C ARG A 18 1.49 -1.74 -6.98
N ARG A 19 2.25 -0.65 -7.08
CA ARG A 19 3.57 -0.60 -7.74
C ARG A 19 4.72 -0.45 -6.76
N TRP A 20 4.45 -0.10 -5.51
CA TRP A 20 5.48 0.22 -4.54
C TRP A 20 6.00 -1.05 -3.85
N PRO A 21 7.26 -1.47 -4.11
CA PRO A 21 7.81 -2.70 -3.55
C PRO A 21 8.01 -2.64 -2.02
N GLY A 22 7.95 -1.45 -1.42
CA GLY A 22 8.15 -1.26 0.01
C GLY A 22 7.06 -1.88 0.89
N LEU A 23 5.91 -2.29 0.33
CA LEU A 23 4.91 -3.08 1.05
C LEU A 23 5.46 -4.41 1.59
N ARG A 24 6.56 -4.92 1.00
CA ARG A 24 7.26 -6.13 1.47
C ARG A 24 7.76 -6.04 2.91
N VAL A 25 7.90 -4.83 3.46
CA VAL A 25 8.25 -4.63 4.88
C VAL A 25 7.22 -5.24 5.84
N PHE A 26 5.98 -5.47 5.36
CA PHE A 26 4.91 -6.10 6.14
C PHE A 26 4.76 -7.60 5.85
N CYS A 27 5.53 -8.15 4.89
CA CYS A 27 5.56 -9.59 4.63
C CYS A 27 6.24 -10.33 5.80
N THR A 28 5.77 -11.53 6.07
CA THR A 28 6.28 -12.40 7.13
C THR A 28 7.48 -13.24 6.68
N GLN A 29 7.50 -13.64 5.41
CA GLN A 29 8.50 -14.56 4.84
C GLN A 29 9.06 -14.07 3.50
N ASP A 30 8.95 -12.77 3.23
CA ASP A 30 9.36 -12.14 1.96
C ASP A 30 8.76 -12.82 0.71
N GLY A 31 7.52 -13.31 0.85
CA GLY A 31 6.70 -13.86 -0.21
C GLY A 31 6.23 -12.81 -1.22
N TRP A 32 5.24 -13.20 -2.02
CA TRP A 32 4.71 -12.36 -3.10
C TRP A 32 3.47 -11.63 -2.63
N ILE A 33 3.41 -10.31 -2.82
CA ILE A 33 2.20 -9.53 -2.51
C ILE A 33 1.13 -9.87 -3.54
N ASP A 34 -0.03 -10.33 -3.09
CA ASP A 34 -1.19 -10.48 -3.96
C ASP A 34 -1.93 -9.15 -4.11
N ASN A 35 -1.72 -8.49 -5.25
CA ASN A 35 -2.36 -7.23 -5.59
C ASN A 35 -3.88 -7.30 -5.76
N ASP A 36 -4.47 -8.47 -5.97
CA ASP A 36 -5.93 -8.64 -6.06
C ASP A 36 -6.58 -8.56 -4.67
N THR A 37 -5.80 -8.80 -3.62
CA THR A 37 -6.22 -8.69 -2.21
C THR A 37 -5.81 -7.38 -1.54
N LEU A 38 -4.97 -6.57 -2.22
CA LEU A 38 -4.49 -5.30 -1.70
C LEU A 38 -5.65 -4.31 -1.53
N SER A 39 -5.87 -3.91 -0.29
CA SER A 39 -6.84 -2.90 0.11
C SER A 39 -6.20 -1.91 1.07
N PHE A 40 -6.77 -0.71 1.16
CA PHE A 40 -6.32 0.31 2.10
C PHE A 40 -7.47 1.17 2.58
N GLU A 41 -7.22 1.83 3.71
CA GLU A 41 -8.11 2.81 4.32
C GLU A 41 -7.31 4.08 4.60
N ILE A 42 -7.80 5.23 4.11
CA ILE A 42 -7.23 6.54 4.45
C ILE A 42 -7.70 6.88 5.86
N GLN A 43 -6.78 6.93 6.82
CA GLN A 43 -7.07 7.26 8.21
C GLN A 43 -7.00 8.76 8.47
N GLN A 44 -6.04 9.43 7.82
CA GLN A 44 -5.82 10.88 7.91
C GLN A 44 -5.27 11.38 6.57
N ALA A 45 -5.67 12.57 6.16
CA ALA A 45 -5.14 13.22 4.96
C ALA A 45 -4.99 14.73 5.21
N ASN A 46 -3.91 15.30 4.69
CA ASN A 46 -3.70 16.73 4.58
C ASN A 46 -3.00 17.06 3.24
N GLU A 47 -2.67 18.33 3.01
CA GLU A 47 -2.09 18.81 1.75
C GLU A 47 -0.71 18.21 1.41
N ARG A 48 -0.02 17.58 2.36
CA ARG A 48 1.35 17.06 2.20
C ARG A 48 1.50 15.59 2.54
N GLU A 49 0.60 15.04 3.34
CA GLU A 49 0.73 13.69 3.88
C GLU A 49 -0.61 12.98 3.99
N VAL A 50 -0.56 11.66 3.82
CA VAL A 50 -1.70 10.76 4.00
C VAL A 50 -1.26 9.58 4.85
N LEU A 51 -1.98 9.30 5.93
CA LEU A 51 -1.81 8.09 6.71
C LEU A 51 -2.79 7.04 6.21
N VAL A 52 -2.27 5.90 5.77
CA VAL A 52 -3.10 4.79 5.28
C VAL A 52 -2.85 3.54 6.12
N ALA A 53 -3.92 2.79 6.40
CA ALA A 53 -3.83 1.41 6.84
C ALA A 53 -3.94 0.51 5.62
N VAL A 54 -3.00 -0.42 5.43
CA VAL A 54 -2.96 -1.35 4.30
C VAL A 54 -3.20 -2.78 4.76
N ARG A 55 -3.84 -3.58 3.90
CA ARG A 55 -4.04 -5.02 4.08
C ARG A 55 -3.88 -5.72 2.74
N PHE A 56 -3.24 -6.88 2.75
CA PHE A 56 -3.07 -7.75 1.58
C PHE A 56 -2.74 -9.17 2.03
N GLU A 57 -2.78 -10.14 1.12
CA GLU A 57 -2.28 -11.48 1.34
C GLU A 57 -0.87 -11.63 0.73
N GLU A 58 0.05 -12.18 1.51
CA GLU A 58 1.34 -12.68 1.07
C GLU A 58 1.19 -14.11 0.57
N ILE A 59 1.53 -14.36 -0.70
CA ILE A 59 1.59 -15.70 -1.27
C ILE A 59 2.96 -16.30 -0.96
N LEU A 60 2.94 -17.43 -0.25
CA LEU A 60 4.10 -18.23 0.05
C LEU A 60 4.25 -19.32 -1.01
N MET A 61 5.46 -19.48 -1.56
CA MET A 61 5.76 -20.46 -2.59
C MET A 61 6.64 -21.58 -2.01
N GLU A 62 6.33 -22.83 -2.33
CA GLU A 62 7.23 -23.95 -2.11
C GLU A 62 8.36 -23.93 -3.15
N GLY A 63 9.51 -24.53 -2.83
CA GLY A 63 10.66 -24.63 -3.74
C GLY A 63 10.38 -25.38 -5.05
N SER A 64 9.24 -26.08 -5.15
CA SER A 64 8.74 -26.74 -6.36
C SER A 64 7.99 -25.79 -7.33
N GLY A 65 7.73 -24.55 -6.93
CA GLY A 65 6.93 -23.59 -7.69
C GLY A 65 5.42 -23.68 -7.41
N CYS A 66 4.99 -24.47 -6.42
CA CYS A 66 3.61 -24.52 -5.95
C CYS A 66 3.32 -23.45 -4.89
N VAL A 67 2.07 -22.98 -4.80
CA VAL A 67 1.63 -22.13 -3.67
C VAL A 67 1.60 -22.99 -2.41
N ALA A 68 2.44 -22.64 -1.43
CA ALA A 68 2.52 -23.27 -0.11
C ALA A 68 1.40 -22.81 0.82
N GLY A 69 1.00 -21.54 0.69
CA GLY A 69 0.05 -20.90 1.58
C GLY A 69 -0.15 -19.43 1.25
N ARG A 70 -1.06 -18.79 1.99
CA ARG A 70 -1.37 -17.38 1.90
C ARG A 70 -1.51 -16.83 3.32
N GLU A 71 -0.81 -15.75 3.63
CA GLU A 71 -0.79 -15.15 4.96
C GLU A 71 -1.32 -13.71 4.92
N PRO A 72 -2.22 -13.32 5.82
CA PRO A 72 -2.72 -11.95 5.87
C PRO A 72 -1.66 -11.00 6.45
N CYS A 73 -1.30 -9.97 5.69
CA CYS A 73 -0.41 -8.90 6.09
C CYS A 73 -1.19 -7.61 6.34
N PHE A 74 -0.76 -6.83 7.33
CA PHE A 74 -1.34 -5.53 7.64
C PHE A 74 -0.26 -4.56 8.14
N GLY A 75 -0.47 -3.28 7.88
CA GLY A 75 0.48 -2.25 8.30
C GLY A 75 -0.08 -0.85 8.14
N LYS A 76 0.70 0.14 8.56
CA LYS A 76 0.40 1.56 8.35
C LYS A 76 1.54 2.22 7.60
N LEU A 77 1.19 3.12 6.69
CA LEU A 77 2.14 3.89 5.91
C LEU A 77 1.84 5.38 6.04
N ARG A 78 2.90 6.17 6.25
CA ARG A 78 2.89 7.60 5.96
C ARG A 78 3.26 7.79 4.49
N LEU A 79 2.33 8.32 3.71
CA LEU A 79 2.55 8.72 2.32
C LEU A 79 2.85 10.22 2.29
N LYS A 80 3.87 10.64 1.54
CA LYS A 80 4.17 12.06 1.29
C LYS A 80 3.71 12.41 -0.13
N LEU A 81 2.96 13.50 -0.24
CA LEU A 81 2.38 13.99 -1.49
C LEU A 81 3.24 15.09 -2.12
N ASP A 82 3.19 15.18 -3.44
CA ASP A 82 3.60 16.36 -4.20
C ASP A 82 2.47 17.38 -4.31
N ALA A 83 2.79 18.58 -4.81
CA ALA A 83 1.84 19.69 -4.91
C ALA A 83 0.65 19.41 -5.84
N ASP A 84 0.78 18.43 -6.74
CA ASP A 84 -0.28 17.96 -7.63
C ASP A 84 -1.13 16.83 -7.02
N GLY A 85 -0.83 16.42 -5.78
CA GLY A 85 -1.53 15.34 -5.08
C GLY A 85 -1.03 13.94 -5.40
N SER A 86 -0.01 13.79 -6.24
CA SER A 86 0.62 12.49 -6.50
C SER A 86 1.45 12.02 -5.30
N VAL A 87 1.55 10.71 -5.10
CA VAL A 87 2.33 10.14 -4.01
C VAL A 87 3.81 10.08 -4.39
N ARG A 88 4.64 10.84 -3.68
CA ARG A 88 6.09 10.90 -3.90
C ARG A 88 6.85 9.76 -3.22
N SER A 89 6.49 9.45 -1.97
CA SER A 89 7.21 8.47 -1.16
C SER A 89 6.33 7.89 -0.05
N ALA A 90 6.72 6.72 0.46
CA ALA A 90 6.07 6.08 1.59
C ALA A 90 7.09 5.53 2.60
N GLU A 91 6.71 5.53 3.87
CA GLU A 91 7.47 4.94 4.98
C GLU A 91 6.50 4.25 5.96
N PRO A 92 6.90 3.12 6.59
CA PRO A 92 6.14 2.55 7.71
C PRO A 92 5.91 3.58 8.81
N TRP A 93 4.69 3.61 9.35
CA TRP A 93 4.29 4.47 10.47
C TRP A 93 4.33 3.73 11.80
#